data_AF-A0AAN0VZB4-F1
#
_entry.id   AF-A0AAN0VZB4-F1
#
_cell.length_a   1.000
_cell.length_b   1.000
_cell.length_c   1.000
_cell.angle_alpha   90.00
_cell.angle_beta   90.00
_cell.angle_gamma   90.00
#
_symmetry.space_group_name_H-M   'P 1'
#
loop_
_entity.id
_entity.type
_entity.pdbx_description
1 polymer ?
#
loop_
_entity_poly.entity_id
_entity_poly.type
_entity_poly.pdbx_seq_one_letter_code
_entity_poly.pdbx_strand_id
1 'polypeptide(L)'
;MSISEIRIAVSKALLRGDAWPPSLPEFVALGDEYEIDFDEAFDRMIRQKTKGDIEYWANQEVGFSCRRQLNDRDARAKHRKALLKYREKDKQGKLPPRNLVRLADKSQERQLKDLKRPTPSQFKQGSIFSRVAELGRRA
;
A
#
# COMPACT_ATOMS: atom_id res chain seq x y z
N MET A 1 -8.51 22.90 8.83
CA MET A 1 -9.89 22.39 8.89
C MET A 1 -10.71 23.07 7.80
N SER A 2 -11.21 22.31 6.83
CA SER A 2 -12.02 22.82 5.72
C SER A 2 -13.45 23.11 6.16
N ILE A 3 -14.15 24.00 5.43
CA ILE A 3 -15.57 24.35 5.70
C ILE A 3 -16.47 23.10 5.66
N SER A 4 -16.14 22.13 4.80
CA SER A 4 -16.80 20.83 4.71
C SER A 4 -16.68 20.00 5.99
N GLU A 5 -15.49 19.93 6.59
CA GLU A 5 -15.25 19.21 7.85
C GLU A 5 -16.06 19.83 9.00
N ILE A 6 -16.10 21.16 9.07
CA ILE A 6 -16.88 21.89 10.07
C ILE A 6 -18.37 21.55 9.95
N ARG A 7 -18.93 21.53 8.73
CA ARG A 7 -20.35 21.20 8.51
C ARG A 7 -20.68 19.77 8.91
N ILE A 8 -19.78 18.82 8.64
CA ILE A 8 -19.96 17.41 9.00
C ILE A 8 -19.90 17.22 10.53
N ALA A 9 -18.94 17.88 11.19
CA ALA A 9 -18.79 17.84 12.64
C ALA A 9 -20.03 18.40 13.36
N VAL A 10 -20.52 19.57 12.92
CA VAL A 10 -21.73 20.21 13.46
C VAL A 10 -22.96 19.31 13.27
N SER A 11 -23.17 18.78 12.06
CA SER A 11 -24.34 17.95 11.74
C SER A 11 -24.39 16.69 12.62
N LYS A 12 -23.24 16.09 12.95
CA LYS A 12 -23.19 14.88 13.78
C LYS A 12 -23.28 15.16 15.28
N ALA A 13 -22.72 16.27 15.76
CA ALA A 13 -22.93 16.69 17.14
C ALA A 13 -24.43 16.91 17.43
N LEU A 14 -25.15 17.52 16.48
CA LEU A 14 -26.61 17.70 16.58
C LEU A 14 -27.39 16.37 16.53
N LEU A 15 -26.91 15.36 15.78
CA LEU A 15 -27.56 14.04 15.68
C LEU A 15 -27.33 13.14 16.92
N ARG A 16 -26.23 13.32 17.66
CA ARG A 16 -25.93 12.51 18.85
C ARG A 16 -26.69 12.96 20.10
N GLY A 17 -27.27 14.15 20.10
CA GLY A 17 -28.06 14.66 21.23
C GLY A 17 -27.23 15.05 22.47
N ASP A 18 -25.91 15.13 22.35
CA ASP A 18 -25.03 15.58 23.41
C ASP A 18 -25.16 17.10 23.64
N ALA A 19 -24.77 17.58 24.83
CA ALA A 19 -24.85 18.99 25.21
C ALA A 19 -24.10 19.88 24.21
N TRP A 20 -24.86 20.65 23.43
CA TRP A 20 -24.32 21.62 22.49
C TRP A 20 -24.06 22.96 23.18
N PRO A 21 -22.92 23.64 22.92
CA PRO A 21 -21.81 23.21 22.07
C PRO A 21 -20.75 22.35 22.81
N PRO A 22 -20.09 21.41 22.11
CA PRO A 22 -18.93 20.70 22.65
C PRO A 22 -17.76 21.66 22.90
N SER A 23 -16.80 21.25 23.72
CA SER A 23 -15.56 22.01 23.89
C SER A 23 -14.77 22.08 22.58
N LEU A 24 -13.96 23.13 22.38
CA LEU A 24 -13.15 23.28 21.16
C LEU A 24 -12.25 22.06 20.87
N PRO A 25 -11.56 21.45 21.85
CA PRO A 25 -10.79 20.22 21.62
C PRO A 25 -11.65 19.04 21.17
N GLU A 26 -12.84 18.86 21.75
CA GLU A 26 -13.79 17.81 21.34
C GLU A 26 -14.32 18.05 19.94
N PHE A 27 -14.60 19.31 19.59
CA PHE A 27 -15.05 19.71 18.26
C PHE A 27 -13.99 19.45 17.19
N VAL A 28 -12.72 19.78 17.48
CA VAL A 28 -11.59 19.49 16.58
C VAL A 28 -11.40 17.98 16.41
N ALA A 29 -11.44 17.22 17.51
CA ALA A 29 -11.34 15.76 17.46
C ALA A 29 -12.47 15.12 16.65
N LEU A 30 -13.69 15.66 16.75
CA LEU A 30 -14.83 15.27 15.90
C LEU A 30 -14.54 15.54 14.43
N GLY A 31 -14.04 16.73 14.06
CA GLY A 31 -13.68 17.07 12.68
C GLY A 31 -12.61 16.14 12.09
N ASP A 32 -11.57 15.87 12.86
CA ASP A 32 -10.46 14.99 12.46
C ASP A 32 -10.94 13.53 12.28
N GLU A 33 -12.01 13.12 12.96
CA GLU A 33 -12.61 11.79 12.84
C GLU A 33 -13.23 11.49 11.46
N TYR A 34 -13.56 12.52 10.67
CA TYR A 34 -14.47 12.39 9.52
C TYR A 34 -13.89 12.76 8.15
N GLU A 35 -12.56 12.74 7.98
CA GLU A 35 -11.95 13.06 6.68
C GLU A 35 -12.25 12.01 5.58
N ILE A 36 -12.68 10.80 5.96
CA ILE A 36 -12.93 9.69 5.02
C ILE A 36 -14.43 9.40 4.91
N ASP A 37 -15.00 9.73 3.75
CA ASP A 37 -16.30 9.21 3.33
C ASP A 37 -16.16 7.73 2.95
N PHE A 38 -16.63 6.84 3.82
CA PHE A 38 -16.45 5.39 3.67
C PHE A 38 -17.23 4.81 2.49
N ASP A 39 -18.40 5.36 2.19
CA ASP A 39 -19.27 4.86 1.13
C ASP A 39 -18.75 5.34 -0.22
N GLU A 40 -18.38 6.61 -0.34
CA GLU A 40 -17.75 7.14 -1.54
C GLU A 40 -16.38 6.49 -1.80
N ALA A 41 -15.59 6.24 -0.75
CA ALA A 41 -14.32 5.52 -0.87
C ALA A 41 -14.52 4.07 -1.33
N PHE A 42 -15.59 3.40 -0.90
CA PHE A 42 -15.94 2.07 -1.38
C PHE A 42 -16.31 2.09 -2.86
N ASP A 43 -17.14 3.04 -3.29
CA ASP A 43 -17.48 3.19 -4.71
C ASP A 43 -16.25 3.47 -5.58
N ARG A 44 -15.33 4.30 -5.08
CA ARG A 44 -14.02 4.55 -5.70
C ARG A 44 -13.17 3.29 -5.79
N MET A 45 -13.17 2.45 -4.75
CA MET A 45 -12.48 1.15 -4.75
C MET A 45 -13.06 0.20 -5.82
N ILE A 46 -14.38 0.14 -5.97
CA ILE A 46 -15.03 -0.68 -7.00
C ILE A 46 -14.64 -0.18 -8.40
N ARG A 47 -14.63 1.14 -8.61
CA ARG A 47 -14.23 1.79 -9.87
C ARG A 47 -12.72 1.83 -10.11
N GLN A 48 -11.92 1.29 -9.18
CA GLN A 48 -10.44 1.33 -9.20
C GLN A 48 -9.85 2.76 -9.27
N LYS A 49 -10.57 3.75 -8.72
CA LYS A 49 -10.18 5.17 -8.67
C LYS A 49 -9.91 5.61 -7.23
N THR A 50 -9.05 4.88 -6.52
CA THR A 50 -8.67 5.20 -5.13
C THR A 50 -7.97 6.55 -5.03
N LYS A 51 -8.26 7.32 -3.99
CA LYS A 51 -7.67 8.63 -3.71
C LYS A 51 -6.74 8.55 -2.49
N GLY A 52 -5.50 9.02 -2.67
CA GLY A 52 -4.50 9.03 -1.61
C GLY A 52 -3.96 7.64 -1.24
N ASP A 53 -3.07 7.62 -0.26
CA ASP A 53 -2.31 6.42 0.10
C ASP A 53 -3.09 5.49 1.04
N ILE A 54 -3.94 6.04 1.92
CA ILE A 54 -4.79 5.26 2.82
C ILE A 54 -5.72 4.32 2.02
N GLU A 55 -6.45 4.88 1.04
CA GLU A 55 -7.36 4.10 0.20
C GLU A 55 -6.61 3.12 -0.70
N TYR A 56 -5.43 3.52 -1.18
CA TYR A 56 -4.58 2.65 -1.98
C TYR A 56 -4.23 1.38 -1.22
N TRP A 57 -3.69 1.50 -0.01
CA TRP A 57 -3.29 0.34 0.81
C TRP A 57 -4.48 -0.48 1.30
N ALA A 58 -5.60 0.17 1.64
CA ALA A 58 -6.83 -0.52 1.96
C ALA A 58 -7.32 -1.38 0.77
N ASN A 59 -7.32 -0.84 -0.44
CA ASN A 59 -7.72 -1.55 -1.65
C ASN A 59 -6.75 -2.70 -2.01
N GLN A 60 -5.45 -2.54 -1.77
CA GLN A 60 -4.48 -3.64 -1.95
C GLN A 60 -4.79 -4.83 -1.01
N GLU A 61 -5.19 -4.55 0.23
CA GLU A 61 -5.49 -5.61 1.21
C GLU A 61 -6.83 -6.29 0.95
N VAL A 62 -7.90 -5.52 0.71
CA VAL A 62 -9.27 -6.07 0.70
C VAL A 62 -10.00 -5.96 -0.63
N GLY A 63 -9.45 -5.24 -1.62
CA GLY A 63 -10.13 -4.92 -2.87
C GLY A 63 -10.51 -6.14 -3.70
N PHE A 64 -9.66 -7.17 -3.74
CA PHE A 64 -9.98 -8.41 -4.44
C PHE A 64 -11.17 -9.14 -3.82
N SER A 65 -11.13 -9.36 -2.50
CA SER A 65 -12.21 -10.03 -1.78
C SER A 65 -13.53 -9.27 -1.87
N CYS A 66 -13.49 -7.94 -1.73
CA CYS A 66 -14.69 -7.11 -1.80
C CYS A 66 -15.34 -7.11 -3.19
N ARG A 67 -14.56 -7.23 -4.27
CA ARG A 67 -15.09 -7.28 -5.65
C ARG A 67 -15.59 -8.65 -6.09
N ARG A 68 -15.08 -9.74 -5.51
CA ARG A 68 -15.31 -11.10 -6.06
C ARG A 68 -15.95 -12.11 -5.12
N GLN A 69 -15.83 -11.95 -3.80
CA GLN A 69 -16.10 -13.03 -2.85
C GLN A 69 -17.17 -12.70 -1.81
N LEU A 70 -17.46 -11.42 -1.58
CA LEU A 70 -18.29 -10.96 -0.47
C LEU A 70 -19.58 -10.33 -0.98
N ASN A 71 -20.65 -10.49 -0.20
CA ASN A 71 -21.88 -9.73 -0.39
C ASN A 71 -21.64 -8.24 -0.10
N ASP A 72 -22.41 -7.38 -0.75
CA ASP A 72 -22.23 -5.92 -0.73
C ASP A 72 -22.13 -5.35 0.71
N ARG A 73 -22.99 -5.82 1.63
CA ARG A 73 -22.96 -5.42 3.05
C ARG A 73 -21.65 -5.78 3.75
N ASP A 74 -21.18 -7.02 3.56
CA ASP A 74 -19.97 -7.51 4.22
C ASP A 74 -18.71 -6.91 3.59
N ALA A 75 -18.75 -6.66 2.28
CA ALA A 75 -17.71 -5.97 1.54
C ALA A 75 -17.53 -4.53 2.05
N ARG A 76 -18.63 -3.77 2.23
CA ARG A 76 -18.59 -2.42 2.82
C ARG A 76 -18.02 -2.45 4.24
N ALA A 77 -18.46 -3.39 5.08
CA ALA A 77 -17.97 -3.51 6.45
C ALA A 77 -16.46 -3.83 6.49
N LYS A 78 -15.99 -4.73 5.63
CA LYS A 78 -14.57 -5.11 5.53
C LYS A 78 -13.71 -3.96 5.00
N HIS A 79 -14.19 -3.24 3.99
CA HIS A 79 -13.53 -2.05 3.45
C HIS A 79 -13.41 -0.94 4.50
N ARG A 80 -14.49 -0.66 5.24
CA ARG A 80 -14.47 0.32 6.34
C ARG A 80 -13.43 -0.02 7.41
N LYS A 81 -13.34 -1.29 7.82
CA LYS A 81 -12.31 -1.75 8.78
C LYS A 81 -10.89 -1.54 8.24
N ALA A 82 -10.66 -1.83 6.96
CA ALA A 82 -9.36 -1.61 6.33
C ALA A 82 -8.99 -0.12 6.27
N LEU A 83 -9.93 0.76 5.89
CA LEU A 83 -9.70 2.21 5.86
C LEU A 83 -9.34 2.76 7.24
N LEU A 84 -10.06 2.36 8.29
CA LEU A 84 -9.73 2.75 9.67
C LEU A 84 -8.32 2.29 10.07
N LYS A 85 -7.97 1.04 9.76
CA LYS A 85 -6.63 0.48 10.04
C LYS A 85 -5.52 1.29 9.37
N TYR A 86 -5.68 1.66 8.10
CA TYR A 86 -4.65 2.42 7.39
C TYR A 86 -4.62 3.90 7.75
N ARG A 87 -5.76 4.48 8.15
CA ARG A 87 -5.81 5.81 8.74
C ARG A 87 -5.03 5.90 10.05
N GLU A 88 -5.18 4.92 10.94
CA GLU A 88 -4.41 4.88 12.18
C GLU A 88 -2.91 4.71 11.92
N LYS A 89 -2.54 3.96 10.88
CA LYS A 89 -1.13 3.88 10.44
C LYS A 89 -0.60 5.19 9.90
N ASP A 90 -1.44 5.96 9.19
CA ASP A 90 -1.08 7.28 8.66
C ASP A 90 -0.83 8.29 9.79
N LYS A 91 -1.74 8.35 10.77
CA LYS A 91 -1.56 9.16 12.00
C LYS A 91 -0.26 8.82 12.74
N GLN A 92 0.15 7.56 12.71
CA GLN A 92 1.41 7.10 13.31
C GLN A 92 2.64 7.35 12.42
N GLY A 93 2.48 7.85 11.19
CA GLY A 93 3.55 8.01 10.22
C GLY A 93 4.14 6.68 9.70
N LYS A 94 3.40 5.57 9.84
CA LYS A 94 3.82 4.20 9.48
C LYS A 94 3.17 3.68 8.21
N LEU A 95 2.61 4.55 7.38
CA LEU A 95 2.10 4.13 6.08
C LEU A 95 3.25 3.62 5.22
N PRO A 96 3.10 2.45 4.58
CA PRO A 96 4.13 1.98 3.69
C PRO A 96 4.25 2.94 2.48
N PRO A 97 5.46 3.33 2.07
CA PRO A 97 5.64 4.14 0.87
C PRO A 97 5.20 3.38 -0.39
N ARG A 98 4.40 4.06 -1.23
CA ARG A 98 3.76 3.48 -2.43
C ARG A 98 4.74 3.06 -3.53
N ASN A 99 5.90 3.71 -3.61
CA ASN A 99 6.87 3.57 -4.69
C ASN A 99 8.26 3.14 -4.19
N LEU A 100 8.34 2.19 -3.25
CA LEU A 100 9.61 1.50 -3.07
C LEU A 100 9.83 0.61 -4.29
N VAL A 101 10.62 1.11 -5.24
CA VAL A 101 11.44 0.22 -6.06
C VAL A 101 12.17 -0.63 -5.04
N ARG A 102 11.83 -1.92 -4.94
CA ARG A 102 12.63 -2.87 -4.17
C ARG A 102 13.98 -2.93 -4.87
N LEU A 103 14.87 -2.00 -4.53
CA LEU A 103 16.29 -2.15 -4.80
C LEU A 103 16.65 -3.40 -4.02
N ALA A 104 16.70 -4.53 -4.72
CA ALA A 104 17.18 -5.77 -4.15
C ALA A 104 18.53 -5.44 -3.51
N ASP A 105 18.71 -5.86 -2.26
CA ASP A 105 19.95 -5.61 -1.56
C ASP A 105 21.08 -6.38 -2.28
N LYS A 106 21.84 -5.66 -3.10
CA LYS A 106 22.94 -6.21 -3.89
C LYS A 106 24.19 -6.44 -3.05
N SER A 107 24.15 -6.19 -1.74
CA SER A 107 25.29 -6.43 -0.86
C SER A 107 25.71 -7.90 -0.81
N GLN A 108 24.81 -8.84 -1.13
CA GLN A 108 25.11 -10.26 -1.25
C GLN A 108 25.48 -10.72 -2.68
N GLU A 109 25.39 -9.85 -3.69
CA GLU A 109 25.83 -10.20 -5.04
C GLU A 109 27.36 -10.30 -5.06
N ARG A 110 27.90 -11.48 -5.41
CA ARG A 110 29.35 -11.66 -5.56
C ARG A 110 29.85 -10.71 -6.63
N GLN A 111 30.87 -9.90 -6.30
CA GLN A 111 31.45 -8.98 -7.26
C GLN A 111 32.03 -9.81 -8.43
N LEU A 112 31.85 -9.32 -9.67
CA LEU A 112 32.32 -10.01 -10.88
C LEU A 112 33.83 -10.35 -10.83
N LYS A 113 34.61 -9.62 -10.03
CA LYS A 113 36.04 -9.86 -9.79
C LYS A 113 36.33 -11.13 -9.00
N ASP A 114 35.40 -11.56 -8.14
CA ASP A 114 35.55 -12.75 -7.28
C ASP A 114 35.11 -14.03 -8.00
N LEU A 115 34.45 -13.90 -9.15
CA LEU A 115 34.06 -15.01 -9.99
C LEU A 115 35.26 -15.48 -10.83
N LYS A 116 35.85 -16.61 -10.44
CA LYS A 116 36.85 -17.29 -11.27
C LYS A 116 36.19 -17.75 -12.57
N ARG A 117 36.79 -17.37 -13.71
CA ARG A 117 36.38 -17.89 -15.02
C ARG A 117 36.51 -19.41 -15.01
N PRO A 118 35.44 -20.15 -15.38
CA PRO A 118 35.52 -21.60 -15.45
C PRO A 118 36.53 -22.05 -16.49
N THR A 119 37.31 -23.08 -16.18
CA THR A 119 38.20 -23.69 -17.18
C THR A 119 37.39 -24.58 -18.14
N PRO A 120 37.77 -24.67 -19.43
CA PRO A 120 37.12 -25.55 -20.41
C PRO A 120 36.89 -26.99 -19.97
N SER A 121 37.76 -27.54 -19.11
CA SER A 121 37.62 -28.88 -18.52
C SER A 121 36.46 -29.02 -17.54
N GLN A 122 35.89 -27.91 -17.05
CA GLN A 122 34.71 -27.89 -16.19
C GLN A 122 33.41 -27.98 -16.98
N PHE A 123 33.46 -27.82 -18.31
CA PHE A 123 32.31 -27.98 -19.19
C PHE A 123 32.31 -29.36 -19.84
N LYS A 124 31.11 -29.84 -20.19
CA LYS A 124 30.96 -31.09 -20.95
C LYS A 124 31.76 -31.01 -22.25
N GLN A 125 32.61 -32.02 -22.47
CA GLN A 125 33.52 -32.08 -23.61
C GLN A 125 32.72 -31.99 -24.93
N GLY A 126 33.14 -31.09 -25.81
CA GLY A 126 32.48 -30.84 -27.10
C GLY A 126 31.30 -29.85 -27.05
N SER A 127 30.92 -29.34 -25.88
CA SER A 127 29.86 -28.34 -25.76
C SER A 127 30.28 -26.96 -26.30
N ILE A 128 29.30 -26.13 -26.63
CA ILE A 128 29.54 -24.75 -27.08
C ILE A 128 30.30 -23.97 -26.00
N PHE A 129 29.98 -24.19 -24.72
CA PHE A 129 30.64 -23.52 -23.60
C PHE A 129 32.12 -23.91 -23.46
N SER A 130 32.50 -25.17 -23.72
CA SER A 130 33.92 -25.57 -23.70
C SER A 130 34.70 -24.89 -24.84
N ARG A 131 34.12 -24.82 -26.05
CA ARG A 131 34.74 -24.16 -27.21
C ARG A 131 34.90 -22.65 -27.02
N VAL A 132 33.87 -21.98 -26.50
CA VAL A 132 33.92 -20.53 -26.22
C VAL A 132 34.94 -20.22 -25.12
N ALA A 133 35.02 -21.05 -24.08
CA ALA A 133 36.01 -20.89 -23.03
C ALA A 133 37.45 -21.21 -23.49
N GLU A 134 37.64 -22.04 -24.51
CA GLU A 134 38.93 -22.26 -25.18
C GLU A 134 39.34 -21.07 -26.06
N LEU A 135 38.40 -20.47 -26.79
CA LEU A 135 38.65 -19.27 -27.60
C LEU A 135 39.04 -18.08 -26.72
N GLY A 136 38.38 -17.88 -25.59
CA GLY A 136 38.69 -16.82 -24.63
C GLY A 136 40.04 -16.95 -23.92
N ARG A 137 40.78 -18.06 -24.12
CA ARG A 137 42.17 -18.24 -23.64
C ARG A 137 43.23 -17.84 -24.67
N ARG A 138 42.86 -17.65 -25.93
CA ARG A 138 43.79 -17.33 -27.04
C ARG A 138 43.87 -15.83 -27.35
N ALA A 139 43.03 -15.00 -26.73
CA ALA A 139 43.05 -13.54 -26.81
C ALA A 139 43.70 -12.96 -25.56
#